data_AF-A0A7X8FUA9-F1
#
_entry.id   AF-A0A7X8FUA9-F1
#
_cell.length_a   1.000
_cell.length_b   1.000
_cell.length_c   1.000
_cell.angle_alpha   90.00
_cell.angle_beta   90.00
_cell.angle_gamma   90.00
#
_symmetry.space_group_name_H-M   'P 1'
#
loop_
_entity.id
_entity.type
_entity.pdbx_description
1 polymer ?
#
loop_
_entity_poly.entity_id
_entity_poly.type
_entity_poly.pdbx_seq_one_letter_code
_entity_poly.pdbx_strand_id
1 'polypeptide(L)'
;LRDLWLYEQRIRSVLTTLGITDMDLPMASLSGGMVKKVALAQVLVEDTRILLLDEPTNHLDLVTIKWLEDYLVSTDRAVFMVTHDRYFLDSVCTGIYELSNAALTRYEGNFSVYLEKKALAEEIAANTETRIESVLRKEREWLLRGPQARGTKARARVDAVHRMINREKLPEEDAFSFAVTGRRLGGKILEAENITKVYDGNPEPVISGFTYRFRKGERIGIFGNNGTGKTTLLNLLTETIPCSSGRVARGDNTVFGYFMQNPALSDTGGTVLEYISEKASVITMADGTILSASRLLERFGIIGPAQYVPLATLSGGERKRVYLVRLLMENPNFLVLDEPTNDFDIYTMSVLEDFLSSFAGCLVVVSHDRYFMDRTVESLFVLGSDGSISGFAGSCSEYLAFLSDNRKPVEPADTAKPVPVKSRSEKPKKRSFKEQKEFDFIEEEILTMEAEKDALEARLSSGESDHRVLAEISSDLTRISAEIEEKYRRWEYLSNLC
;
A
#
# COMPACT_ATOMS: atom_id res chain seq x y z
N LEU A 1 -41.65 -19.02 -7.31
CA LEU A 1 -41.51 -18.35 -8.63
C LEU A 1 -41.03 -16.90 -8.47
N ARG A 2 -41.66 -16.06 -7.63
CA ARG A 2 -41.12 -14.71 -7.33
C ARG A 2 -39.70 -14.74 -6.74
N ASP A 3 -39.42 -15.69 -5.85
CA ASP A 3 -38.08 -15.81 -5.23
C ASP A 3 -37.00 -16.24 -6.23
N LEU A 4 -37.34 -17.09 -7.21
CA LEU A 4 -36.41 -17.53 -8.26
C LEU A 4 -36.02 -16.38 -9.20
N TRP A 5 -36.96 -15.49 -9.50
CA TRP A 5 -36.70 -14.32 -10.34
C TRP A 5 -35.85 -13.27 -9.62
N LEU A 6 -36.12 -13.02 -8.34
CA LEU A 6 -35.28 -12.17 -7.48
C LEU A 6 -33.88 -12.75 -7.33
N TYR A 7 -33.76 -14.07 -7.19
CA TYR A 7 -32.48 -14.78 -7.12
C TYR A 7 -31.67 -14.62 -8.41
N GLU A 8 -32.30 -14.81 -9.57
CA GLU A 8 -31.65 -14.61 -10.88
C GLU A 8 -31.21 -13.16 -11.09
N GLN A 9 -32.05 -12.18 -10.72
CA GLN A 9 -31.68 -10.77 -10.78
C GLN A 9 -30.50 -10.43 -9.86
N ARG A 10 -30.47 -11.01 -8.65
CA ARG A 10 -29.35 -10.82 -7.71
C ARG A 10 -28.06 -11.39 -8.26
N ILE A 11 -28.10 -12.59 -8.85
CA ILE A 11 -26.95 -13.20 -9.54
C ILE A 11 -26.45 -12.29 -10.65
N ARG A 12 -27.36 -11.82 -11.51
CA ARG A 12 -27.03 -10.92 -12.62
C ARG A 12 -26.38 -9.63 -12.12
N SER A 13 -26.95 -9.01 -11.08
CA SER A 13 -26.41 -7.79 -10.50
C SER A 13 -25.01 -7.98 -9.94
N VAL A 14 -24.77 -9.05 -9.17
CA VAL A 14 -23.46 -9.33 -8.55
C VAL A 14 -22.43 -9.63 -9.62
N LEU A 15 -22.72 -10.51 -10.57
CA LEU A 15 -21.77 -10.86 -11.65
C LEU A 15 -21.45 -9.67 -12.55
N THR A 16 -22.45 -8.85 -12.91
CA THR A 16 -22.22 -7.62 -13.68
C THR A 16 -21.28 -6.67 -12.93
N THR A 17 -21.45 -6.55 -11.61
CA THR A 17 -20.62 -5.68 -10.77
C THR A 17 -19.19 -6.20 -10.65
N LEU A 18 -19.01 -7.53 -10.62
CA LEU A 18 -17.70 -8.17 -10.68
C LEU A 18 -17.04 -8.09 -12.07
N GLY A 19 -17.72 -7.50 -13.07
CA GLY A 19 -17.21 -7.30 -14.43
C GLY A 19 -17.48 -8.47 -15.38
N ILE A 20 -18.40 -9.38 -15.04
CA ILE A 20 -18.84 -10.48 -15.90
C ILE A 20 -20.20 -10.11 -16.50
N THR A 21 -20.17 -9.66 -17.75
CA THR A 21 -21.37 -9.20 -18.48
C THR A 21 -21.97 -10.29 -19.35
N ASP A 22 -21.16 -11.18 -19.91
CA ASP A 22 -21.59 -12.31 -20.72
C ASP A 22 -21.72 -13.57 -19.85
N MET A 23 -22.97 -14.00 -19.68
CA MET A 23 -23.38 -15.09 -18.79
C MET A 23 -23.52 -16.42 -19.51
N ASP A 24 -23.46 -16.42 -20.84
CA ASP A 24 -23.60 -17.60 -21.67
C ASP A 24 -22.23 -18.25 -21.97
N LEU A 25 -21.14 -17.58 -21.56
CA LEU A 25 -19.77 -18.08 -21.69
C LEU A 25 -19.55 -19.36 -20.87
N PRO A 26 -18.99 -20.43 -21.49
CA PRO A 26 -18.67 -21.63 -20.76
C PRO A 26 -17.52 -21.40 -19.77
N MET A 27 -17.63 -21.95 -18.56
CA MET A 27 -16.61 -21.82 -17.50
C MET A 27 -15.19 -22.19 -17.95
N ALA A 28 -15.04 -23.13 -18.89
CA ALA A 28 -13.75 -23.55 -19.45
C ALA A 28 -13.03 -22.46 -20.26
N SER A 29 -13.75 -21.44 -20.73
CA SER A 29 -13.20 -20.30 -21.48
C SER A 29 -12.79 -19.13 -20.58
N LEU A 30 -13.16 -19.16 -19.29
CA LEU A 30 -12.89 -18.08 -18.37
C LEU A 30 -11.43 -18.12 -17.89
N SER A 31 -10.83 -16.94 -17.73
CA SER A 31 -9.53 -16.83 -17.07
C SER A 31 -9.64 -17.26 -15.59
N GLY A 32 -8.54 -17.69 -14.97
CA GLY A 32 -8.55 -18.10 -13.56
C GLY A 32 -9.10 -17.03 -12.61
N GLY A 33 -8.86 -15.75 -12.89
CA GLY A 33 -9.43 -14.63 -12.13
C GLY A 33 -10.94 -14.48 -12.33
N MET A 34 -11.44 -14.69 -13.56
CA MET A 34 -12.89 -14.72 -13.83
C MET A 34 -13.56 -15.90 -13.13
N VAL A 35 -12.93 -17.07 -13.12
CA VAL A 35 -13.44 -18.24 -12.38
C VAL A 35 -13.55 -17.94 -10.88
N LYS A 36 -12.54 -17.29 -10.28
CA LYS A 36 -12.60 -16.84 -8.88
C LYS A 36 -13.73 -15.83 -8.65
N LYS A 37 -13.93 -14.88 -9.56
CA LYS A 37 -15.05 -13.92 -9.50
C LYS A 37 -16.41 -14.62 -9.53
N VAL A 38 -16.59 -15.63 -10.39
CA VAL A 38 -17.83 -16.44 -10.42
C VAL A 38 -18.02 -17.19 -9.10
N ALA A 39 -16.96 -17.80 -8.55
CA ALA A 39 -17.02 -18.50 -7.27
C ALA A 39 -17.39 -17.55 -6.11
N LEU A 40 -16.81 -16.34 -6.10
CA LEU A 40 -17.17 -15.31 -5.14
C LEU A 40 -18.64 -14.90 -5.29
N ALA A 41 -19.11 -14.66 -6.52
CA ALA A 41 -20.52 -14.33 -6.76
C ALA A 41 -21.47 -15.41 -6.21
N GLN A 42 -21.14 -16.68 -6.42
CA GLN A 42 -21.91 -17.80 -5.90
C GLN A 42 -22.02 -17.74 -4.38
N VAL A 43 -20.89 -17.59 -3.68
CA VAL A 43 -20.85 -17.53 -2.21
C VAL A 43 -21.59 -16.31 -1.66
N LEU A 44 -21.53 -15.16 -2.32
CA LEU A 44 -22.21 -13.95 -1.89
C LEU A 44 -23.73 -14.00 -2.08
N VAL A 45 -24.19 -14.69 -3.12
CA VAL A 45 -25.62 -14.84 -3.44
C VAL A 45 -26.30 -15.88 -2.55
N GLU A 46 -25.60 -16.96 -2.19
CA GLU A 46 -26.12 -17.99 -1.30
C GLU A 46 -26.59 -17.39 0.03
N ASP A 47 -27.70 -17.91 0.56
CA ASP A 47 -28.26 -17.45 1.84
C ASP A 47 -27.59 -18.14 3.03
N THR A 48 -26.37 -17.69 3.33
CA THR A 48 -25.55 -18.22 4.42
C THR A 48 -25.53 -17.27 5.61
N ARG A 49 -25.38 -17.85 6.82
CA ARG A 49 -25.20 -17.05 8.06
C ARG A 49 -23.76 -16.68 8.34
N ILE A 50 -22.82 -17.49 7.84
CA ILE A 50 -21.38 -17.32 8.02
C ILE A 50 -20.73 -17.36 6.63
N LEU A 51 -19.91 -16.36 6.34
CA LEU A 51 -19.07 -16.28 5.15
C LEU A 51 -17.63 -16.56 5.55
N LEU A 52 -17.01 -17.55 4.90
CA LEU A 52 -15.59 -17.85 5.04
C LEU A 52 -14.90 -17.44 3.73
N LEU A 53 -14.03 -16.45 3.78
CA LEU A 53 -13.37 -15.89 2.61
C LEU A 53 -11.85 -15.99 2.75
N ASP A 54 -11.22 -16.73 1.85
CA ASP A 54 -9.76 -16.86 1.80
C ASP A 54 -9.20 -16.02 0.65
N GLU A 55 -8.49 -14.93 1.01
CA GLU A 55 -7.94 -13.91 0.11
C GLU A 55 -8.92 -13.44 -0.98
N PRO A 56 -10.09 -12.87 -0.59
CA PRO A 56 -11.14 -12.53 -1.55
C PRO A 56 -10.79 -11.36 -2.49
N THR A 57 -9.82 -10.52 -2.11
CA THR A 57 -9.37 -9.37 -2.89
C THR A 57 -8.43 -9.76 -4.03
N ASN A 58 -7.83 -10.95 -3.98
CA ASN A 58 -6.87 -11.39 -4.98
C ASN A 58 -7.49 -11.47 -6.38
N HIS A 59 -6.80 -10.87 -7.36
CA HIS A 59 -7.23 -10.76 -8.76
C HIS A 59 -8.52 -9.94 -9.00
N LEU A 60 -8.99 -9.19 -8.00
CA LEU A 60 -10.03 -8.18 -8.18
C LEU A 60 -9.40 -6.84 -8.52
N ASP A 61 -10.06 -6.11 -9.41
CA ASP A 61 -9.73 -4.72 -9.71
C ASP A 61 -10.20 -3.81 -8.56
N LEU A 62 -9.56 -2.64 -8.43
CA LEU A 62 -9.78 -1.70 -7.32
C LEU A 62 -11.24 -1.26 -7.17
N VAL A 63 -11.95 -1.08 -8.28
CA VAL A 63 -13.39 -0.73 -8.27
C VAL A 63 -14.21 -1.87 -7.68
N THR A 64 -13.90 -3.10 -8.07
CA THR A 64 -14.56 -4.31 -7.56
C THR A 64 -14.22 -4.55 -6.08
N ILE A 65 -12.98 -4.29 -5.66
CA ILE A 65 -12.57 -4.38 -4.24
C ILE A 65 -13.39 -3.41 -3.39
N LYS A 66 -13.54 -2.15 -3.84
CA LYS A 66 -14.33 -1.17 -3.10
C LYS A 66 -15.81 -1.56 -2.99
N TRP A 67 -16.39 -2.09 -4.06
CA TRP A 67 -17.75 -2.63 -4.00
C TRP A 67 -17.88 -3.79 -3.01
N LEU A 68 -16.91 -4.72 -3.00
CA LEU A 68 -16.91 -5.85 -2.07
C LEU A 68 -16.78 -5.38 -0.62
N GLU A 69 -15.94 -4.38 -0.36
CA GLU A 69 -15.80 -3.73 0.95
C GLU A 69 -17.17 -3.19 1.41
N ASP A 70 -17.84 -2.39 0.58
CA ASP A 70 -19.15 -1.81 0.90
C ASP A 70 -20.22 -2.91 1.11
N TYR A 71 -20.18 -3.97 0.30
CA TYR A 71 -21.08 -5.12 0.45
C TYR A 71 -20.88 -5.84 1.78
N LEU A 72 -19.64 -6.14 2.16
CA LEU A 72 -19.33 -6.84 3.41
C LEU A 72 -19.60 -5.98 4.65
N VAL A 73 -19.39 -4.66 4.58
CA VAL A 73 -19.75 -3.74 5.68
C VAL A 73 -21.27 -3.69 5.89
N SER A 74 -22.04 -3.72 4.81
CA SER A 74 -23.51 -3.68 4.87
C SER A 74 -24.19 -5.00 5.22
N THR A 75 -23.42 -6.09 5.34
CA THR A 75 -23.98 -7.43 5.53
C THR A 75 -24.29 -7.72 6.99
N ASP A 76 -25.45 -8.32 7.27
CA ASP A 76 -25.82 -8.79 8.62
C ASP A 76 -25.22 -10.17 8.96
N ARG A 77 -24.39 -10.71 8.06
CA ARG A 77 -23.79 -12.05 8.17
C ARG A 77 -22.48 -12.00 8.97
N ALA A 78 -22.15 -13.09 9.65
CA ALA A 78 -20.82 -13.21 10.26
C ALA A 78 -19.78 -13.48 9.16
N VAL A 79 -18.75 -12.63 9.05
CA VAL A 79 -17.67 -12.77 8.07
C VAL A 79 -16.40 -13.18 8.79
N PHE A 80 -15.80 -14.28 8.36
CA PHE A 80 -14.46 -14.69 8.75
C PHE A 80 -13.61 -14.71 7.48
N MET A 81 -12.52 -13.95 7.47
CA MET A 81 -11.69 -13.83 6.30
C MET A 81 -10.20 -13.81 6.61
N VAL A 82 -9.44 -14.26 5.62
CA VAL A 82 -7.98 -14.13 5.56
C VAL A 82 -7.69 -13.16 4.41
N THR A 83 -6.98 -12.07 4.68
CA THR A 83 -6.49 -11.19 3.62
C THR A 83 -5.21 -10.45 4.01
N HIS A 84 -4.41 -10.10 3.02
CA HIS A 84 -3.27 -9.19 3.17
C HIS A 84 -3.60 -7.71 2.87
N ASP A 85 -4.80 -7.38 2.35
CA ASP A 85 -5.19 -5.99 2.08
C ASP A 85 -5.49 -5.22 3.38
N ARG A 86 -4.59 -4.30 3.74
CA ARG A 86 -4.65 -3.56 5.01
C ARG A 86 -5.85 -2.61 5.09
N TYR A 87 -6.21 -1.92 4.01
CA TYR A 87 -7.38 -1.05 4.01
C TYR A 87 -8.68 -1.85 4.06
N PHE A 88 -8.70 -3.02 3.42
CA PHE A 88 -9.84 -3.93 3.50
C PHE A 88 -10.03 -4.48 4.92
N LEU A 89 -8.96 -4.90 5.59
CA LEU A 89 -8.99 -5.30 7.00
C LEU A 89 -9.47 -4.13 7.89
N ASP A 90 -8.97 -2.93 7.65
CA ASP A 90 -9.31 -1.77 8.48
C ASP A 90 -10.78 -1.33 8.34
N SER A 91 -11.33 -1.45 7.12
CA SER A 91 -12.69 -1.00 6.80
C SER A 91 -13.76 -2.02 7.16
N VAL A 92 -13.46 -3.33 7.02
CA VAL A 92 -14.44 -4.41 7.17
C VAL A 92 -14.36 -5.11 8.53
N CYS A 93 -13.16 -5.30 9.09
CA CYS A 93 -13.01 -6.12 10.31
C CYS A 93 -13.33 -5.35 11.59
N THR A 94 -14.10 -5.98 12.46
CA THR A 94 -14.34 -5.52 13.85
C THR A 94 -13.41 -6.18 14.88
N GLY A 95 -12.67 -7.21 14.48
CA GLY A 95 -11.70 -7.90 15.30
C GLY A 95 -10.70 -8.67 14.44
N ILE A 96 -9.45 -8.71 14.90
CA ILE A 96 -8.33 -9.34 14.20
C ILE A 96 -7.86 -10.55 15.01
N TYR A 97 -7.60 -11.66 14.32
CA TYR A 97 -6.98 -12.84 14.88
C TYR A 97 -5.57 -12.98 14.31
N GLU A 98 -4.57 -12.90 15.18
CA GLU A 98 -3.16 -13.10 14.82
C GLU A 98 -2.77 -14.55 15.11
N LEU A 99 -2.27 -15.26 14.09
CA LEU A 99 -1.67 -16.58 14.25
C LEU A 99 -0.14 -16.43 14.25
N SER A 100 0.49 -16.56 15.41
CA SER A 100 1.95 -16.47 15.58
C SER A 100 2.45 -17.59 16.50
N ASN A 101 3.59 -18.22 16.17
CA ASN A 101 4.18 -19.32 16.95
C ASN A 101 3.19 -20.45 17.32
N ALA A 102 2.32 -20.82 16.37
CA ALA A 102 1.23 -21.79 16.56
C ALA A 102 0.21 -21.42 17.67
N ALA A 103 0.18 -20.16 18.09
CA ALA A 103 -0.80 -19.59 19.02
C ALA A 103 -1.70 -18.58 18.29
N LEU A 104 -2.98 -18.55 18.67
CA LEU A 104 -3.97 -17.63 18.12
C LEU A 104 -4.32 -16.58 19.17
N THR A 105 -4.02 -15.32 18.89
CA THR A 105 -4.34 -14.18 19.76
C THR A 105 -5.41 -13.33 19.11
N ARG A 106 -6.47 -13.01 19.87
CA ARG A 106 -7.54 -12.14 19.39
C ARG A 106 -7.32 -10.71 19.85
N TYR A 107 -7.45 -9.77 18.92
CA TYR A 107 -7.46 -8.34 19.17
C TYR A 107 -8.83 -7.77 18.79
N GLU A 108 -9.43 -7.00 19.69
CA GLU A 108 -10.67 -6.28 19.42
C GLU A 108 -10.37 -4.92 18.78
N GLY A 109 -11.05 -4.60 17.68
CA GLY A 109 -10.81 -3.41 16.87
C GLY A 109 -10.49 -3.75 15.41
N ASN A 110 -10.37 -2.70 14.61
CA ASN A 110 -9.93 -2.78 13.21
C ASN A 110 -8.40 -3.01 13.13
N PHE A 111 -7.88 -3.04 11.91
CA PHE A 111 -6.46 -3.31 11.65
C PHE A 111 -5.54 -2.26 12.27
N SER A 112 -5.91 -0.98 12.24
CA SER A 112 -5.13 0.11 12.84
C SER A 112 -4.98 -0.06 14.35
N VAL A 113 -6.07 -0.38 15.06
CA VAL A 113 -6.05 -0.65 16.51
C VAL A 113 -5.24 -1.91 16.82
N TYR A 114 -5.28 -2.92 15.96
CA TYR A 114 -4.42 -4.11 16.10
C TYR A 114 -2.93 -3.74 16.02
N LEU A 115 -2.52 -2.91 15.05
CA LEU A 115 -1.13 -2.47 14.91
C LEU A 115 -0.64 -1.73 16.16
N GLU A 116 -1.44 -0.83 16.72
CA GLU A 116 -1.10 -0.12 17.96
C GLU A 116 -0.93 -1.07 19.15
N LYS A 117 -1.88 -2.00 19.34
CA LYS A 117 -1.82 -2.99 20.42
C LYS A 117 -0.63 -3.93 20.26
N LYS A 118 -0.29 -4.30 19.02
CA LYS A 118 0.87 -5.13 18.71
C LYS A 118 2.17 -4.42 19.03
N ALA A 119 2.33 -3.16 18.62
CA ALA A 119 3.51 -2.36 18.93
C ALA A 119 3.71 -2.20 20.45
N LEU A 120 2.63 -1.97 21.20
CA LEU A 120 2.68 -1.95 22.67
C LEU A 120 3.10 -3.30 23.26
N ALA A 121 2.58 -4.41 22.73
CA ALA A 121 2.95 -5.75 23.18
C ALA A 121 4.43 -6.06 22.90
N GLU A 122 4.95 -5.65 21.75
CA GLU A 122 6.35 -5.77 21.36
C GLU A 122 7.27 -4.91 22.24
N GLU A 123 6.87 -3.67 22.55
CA GLU A 123 7.63 -2.79 23.46
C GLU A 123 7.69 -3.39 24.88
N ILE A 124 6.58 -3.93 25.37
CA ILE A 124 6.53 -4.63 26.65
C ILE A 124 7.46 -5.85 26.60
N ALA A 125 7.41 -6.64 25.52
CA ALA A 125 8.26 -7.82 25.34
C ALA A 125 9.75 -7.44 25.34
N ALA A 126 10.14 -6.44 24.55
CA ALA A 126 11.52 -5.93 24.49
C ALA A 126 12.02 -5.46 25.86
N ASN A 127 11.21 -4.64 26.56
CA ASN A 127 11.54 -4.17 27.90
C ASN A 127 11.67 -5.31 28.92
N THR A 128 10.83 -6.34 28.83
CA THR A 128 10.97 -7.54 29.68
C THR A 128 12.23 -8.33 29.37
N GLU A 129 12.60 -8.43 28.09
CA GLU A 129 13.83 -9.12 27.68
C GLU A 129 15.07 -8.39 28.17
N THR A 130 15.15 -7.07 28.02
CA THR A 130 16.25 -6.26 28.56
C THR A 130 16.39 -6.41 30.08
N ARG A 131 15.25 -6.45 30.80
CA ARG A 131 15.25 -6.72 32.25
C ARG A 131 15.80 -8.11 32.57
N ILE A 132 15.35 -9.13 31.84
CA ILE A 132 15.81 -10.53 32.02
C ILE A 132 17.30 -10.64 31.71
N GLU A 133 17.79 -10.00 30.66
CA GLU A 133 19.21 -9.98 30.32
C GLU A 133 20.05 -9.29 31.41
N SER A 134 19.56 -8.18 31.97
CA SER A 134 20.23 -7.50 33.08
C SER A 134 20.34 -8.38 34.34
N VAL A 135 19.32 -9.20 34.60
CA VAL A 135 19.31 -10.19 35.69
C VAL A 135 20.27 -11.34 35.37
N LEU A 136 20.20 -11.88 34.16
CA LEU A 136 21.10 -12.94 33.68
C LEU A 136 22.57 -12.52 33.77
N ARG A 137 22.91 -11.27 33.46
CA ARG A 137 24.28 -10.75 33.61
C ARG A 137 24.76 -10.85 35.05
N LYS A 138 23.96 -10.40 36.02
CA LYS A 138 24.28 -10.46 37.45
C LYS A 138 24.38 -11.91 37.95
N GLU A 139 23.47 -12.77 37.52
CA GLU A 139 23.48 -14.18 37.92
C GLU A 139 24.64 -14.97 37.28
N ARG A 140 25.04 -14.63 36.05
CA ARG A 140 26.21 -15.21 35.37
C ARG A 140 27.51 -14.85 36.09
N GLU A 141 27.68 -13.61 36.52
CA GLU A 141 28.80 -13.22 37.40
C GLU A 141 28.80 -14.00 38.72
N TRP A 142 27.61 -14.24 39.30
CA TRP A 142 27.48 -15.05 40.52
C TRP A 142 27.91 -16.51 40.27
N LEU A 143 27.50 -17.13 39.15
CA LEU A 143 27.94 -18.48 38.78
C LEU A 143 29.45 -18.58 38.55
N LEU A 144 30.05 -17.58 37.89
CA LEU A 144 31.50 -17.51 37.63
C LEU A 144 32.33 -17.41 38.92
N ARG A 145 31.78 -16.85 40.00
CA ARG A 145 32.44 -16.81 41.32
C ARG A 145 32.48 -18.18 42.03
N GLY A 146 31.92 -19.24 41.43
CA GLY A 146 32.00 -20.61 41.94
C GLY A 146 31.28 -20.85 43.26
N PRO A 147 29.99 -20.49 43.41
CA PRO A 147 29.24 -20.75 44.64
C PRO A 147 29.13 -22.26 44.87
N GLN A 148 29.47 -22.72 46.09
CA GLN A 148 29.32 -24.13 46.45
C GLN A 148 27.83 -24.50 46.51
N ALA A 149 27.32 -25.19 45.49
CA ALA A 149 25.95 -25.67 45.37
C ALA A 149 25.64 -26.85 46.32
N ARG A 150 26.02 -26.74 47.60
CA ARG A 150 25.84 -27.80 48.61
C ARG A 150 24.48 -27.73 49.32
N GLY A 151 23.73 -26.62 49.21
CA GLY A 151 22.41 -26.44 49.82
C GLY A 151 21.24 -26.38 48.83
N THR A 152 20.03 -26.77 49.26
CA THR A 152 18.79 -26.79 48.45
C THR A 152 18.44 -25.44 47.83
N LYS A 153 18.64 -24.33 48.53
CA LYS A 153 18.44 -22.96 48.01
C LYS A 153 19.42 -22.58 46.90
N ALA A 154 20.67 -23.00 47.00
CA ALA A 154 21.68 -22.72 45.97
C ALA A 154 21.39 -23.52 44.70
N ARG A 155 20.95 -24.77 44.84
CA ARG A 155 20.56 -25.63 43.72
C ARG A 155 19.32 -25.09 43.00
N ALA A 156 18.28 -24.68 43.74
CA ALA A 156 17.09 -24.06 43.16
C ALA A 156 17.39 -22.76 42.39
N ARG A 157 18.35 -21.95 42.86
CA ARG A 157 18.79 -20.73 42.17
C ARG A 157 19.56 -21.05 40.89
N VAL A 158 20.47 -22.03 40.93
CA VAL A 158 21.18 -22.53 39.73
C VAL A 158 20.18 -23.05 38.69
N ASP A 159 19.20 -23.86 39.11
CA ASP A 159 18.16 -24.40 38.23
C ASP A 159 17.24 -23.29 37.64
N ALA A 160 17.01 -22.21 38.38
CA ALA A 160 16.27 -21.04 37.88
C ALA A 160 17.08 -20.27 36.83
N VAL A 161 18.39 -20.08 37.04
CA VAL A 161 19.27 -19.42 36.07
C VAL A 161 19.40 -20.25 34.79
N HIS A 162 19.55 -21.58 34.89
CA HIS A 162 19.56 -22.46 33.72
C HIS A 162 18.25 -22.40 32.93
N ARG A 163 17.09 -22.31 33.61
CA ARG A 163 15.80 -22.12 32.94
C ARG A 163 15.71 -20.78 32.22
N MET A 164 16.27 -19.71 32.77
CA MET A 164 16.32 -18.40 32.11
C MET A 164 17.28 -18.40 30.91
N ILE A 165 18.41 -19.11 30.99
CA ILE A 165 19.37 -19.24 29.88
C ILE A 165 18.80 -20.06 28.72
N ASN A 166 18.08 -21.14 29.03
CA ASN A 166 17.50 -22.05 28.03
C ASN A 166 16.16 -21.54 27.48
N ARG A 167 15.74 -20.32 27.82
CA ARG A 167 14.56 -19.71 27.21
C ARG A 167 14.86 -19.41 25.75
N GLU A 168 13.94 -19.77 24.85
CA GLU A 168 13.98 -19.31 23.47
C GLU A 168 13.81 -17.78 23.44
N LYS A 169 14.84 -17.09 22.95
CA LYS A 169 14.75 -15.67 22.66
C LYS A 169 13.94 -15.47 21.39
N LEU A 170 13.04 -14.49 21.44
CA LEU A 170 12.43 -13.98 20.21
C LEU A 170 13.56 -13.33 19.37
N PRO A 171 13.56 -13.50 18.05
CA PRO A 171 14.49 -12.80 17.17
C PRO A 171 14.37 -11.29 17.39
N GLU A 172 15.49 -10.58 17.54
CA GLU A 172 15.49 -9.12 17.52
C GLU A 172 15.22 -8.63 16.10
N GLU A 173 14.25 -7.73 15.94
CA GLU A 173 14.06 -6.98 14.70
C GLU A 173 15.13 -5.89 14.61
N ASP A 174 16.25 -6.21 13.97
CA ASP A 174 17.29 -5.23 13.65
C ASP A 174 16.70 -4.09 12.79
N ALA A 175 16.70 -2.85 13.31
CA ALA A 175 16.35 -1.65 12.55
C ALA A 175 17.36 -1.44 11.41
N PHE A 176 17.00 -1.83 10.18
CA PHE A 176 17.87 -1.79 9.00
C PHE A 176 17.29 -0.84 7.96
N SER A 177 18.04 0.20 7.59
CA SER A 177 17.63 1.16 6.57
C SER A 177 18.13 0.76 5.17
N PHE A 178 17.24 0.71 4.19
CA PHE A 178 17.55 0.36 2.79
C PHE A 178 18.11 1.52 1.94
N ALA A 179 18.93 2.39 2.52
CA ALA A 179 19.54 3.49 1.78
C ALA A 179 20.63 2.98 0.82
N VAL A 180 20.26 2.44 -0.33
CA VAL A 180 21.19 1.93 -1.35
C VAL A 180 21.77 3.09 -2.17
N THR A 181 23.08 3.07 -2.45
CA THR A 181 23.65 4.00 -3.44
C THR A 181 23.15 3.62 -4.83
N GLY A 182 22.12 4.32 -5.32
CA GLY A 182 21.61 4.11 -6.67
C GLY A 182 22.62 4.48 -7.76
N ARG A 183 22.60 3.77 -8.89
CA ARG A 183 23.37 4.15 -10.08
C ARG A 183 22.95 5.56 -10.54
N ARG A 184 23.90 6.37 -11.01
CA ARG A 184 23.60 7.70 -11.55
C ARG A 184 22.66 7.59 -12.77
N LEU A 185 21.49 8.22 -12.69
CA LEU A 185 20.59 8.41 -13.82
C LEU A 185 21.13 9.52 -14.73
N GLY A 186 21.16 9.25 -16.05
CA GLY A 186 21.48 10.25 -17.07
C GLY A 186 20.35 11.26 -17.27
N GLY A 187 20.58 12.29 -18.09
CA GLY A 187 19.55 13.30 -18.39
C GLY A 187 18.33 12.75 -19.14
N LYS A 188 18.53 11.71 -19.96
CA LYS A 188 17.46 10.93 -20.61
C LYS A 188 17.33 9.58 -19.90
N ILE A 189 16.11 9.22 -19.53
CA ILE A 189 15.81 7.99 -18.80
C ILE A 189 15.01 7.04 -19.68
N LEU A 190 13.78 7.42 -20.02
CA LEU A 190 12.90 6.71 -20.92
C LEU A 190 11.93 7.71 -21.58
N GLU A 191 11.77 7.59 -22.89
CA GLU A 191 10.80 8.37 -23.66
C GLU A 191 9.96 7.42 -24.50
N ALA A 192 8.64 7.44 -24.30
CA ALA A 192 7.68 6.79 -25.18
C ALA A 192 7.10 7.86 -26.12
N GLU A 193 7.15 7.61 -27.42
CA GLU A 193 6.64 8.52 -28.44
C GLU A 193 5.58 7.81 -29.28
N ASN A 194 4.32 8.22 -29.10
CA ASN A 194 3.14 7.75 -29.83
C ASN A 194 3.04 6.22 -29.91
N ILE A 195 3.38 5.52 -28.83
CA ILE A 195 3.41 4.06 -28.81
C ILE A 195 1.99 3.51 -28.92
N THR A 196 1.80 2.59 -29.85
CA THR A 196 0.53 1.89 -30.07
C THR A 196 0.79 0.40 -30.14
N LYS A 197 -0.09 -0.40 -29.54
CA LYS A 197 -0.05 -1.86 -29.61
C LYS A 197 -1.40 -2.42 -30.01
N VAL A 198 -1.37 -3.20 -31.09
CA VAL A 198 -2.47 -4.01 -31.58
C VAL A 198 -1.97 -5.47 -31.59
N TYR A 199 -2.80 -6.40 -31.13
CA TYR A 199 -2.51 -7.83 -31.19
C TYR A 199 -3.24 -8.47 -32.37
N ASP A 200 -2.64 -9.52 -32.93
CA ASP A 200 -3.22 -10.23 -34.07
C ASP A 200 -4.59 -10.83 -33.70
N GLY A 201 -5.60 -10.57 -34.53
CA GLY A 201 -6.98 -11.04 -34.31
C GLY A 201 -7.88 -10.08 -33.54
N ASN A 202 -7.37 -8.95 -33.03
CA ASN A 202 -8.19 -7.87 -32.47
C ASN A 202 -7.98 -6.57 -33.26
N PRO A 203 -9.02 -5.99 -33.90
CA PRO A 203 -8.88 -4.72 -34.62
C PRO A 203 -8.68 -3.52 -33.70
N GLU A 204 -9.03 -3.62 -32.42
CA GLU A 204 -8.92 -2.51 -31.48
C GLU A 204 -7.53 -2.46 -30.82
N PRO A 205 -6.90 -1.28 -30.71
CA PRO A 205 -5.62 -1.13 -30.04
C PRO A 205 -5.77 -1.34 -28.54
N VAL A 206 -4.91 -2.19 -27.96
CA VAL A 206 -4.82 -2.36 -26.50
C VAL A 206 -4.19 -1.12 -25.87
N ILE A 207 -3.27 -0.46 -26.57
CA ILE A 207 -2.69 0.84 -26.19
C ILE A 207 -2.68 1.71 -27.43
N SER A 208 -3.17 2.94 -27.30
CA SER A 208 -3.35 3.87 -28.41
C SER A 208 -2.60 5.19 -28.17
N GLY A 209 -1.58 5.44 -28.99
CA GLY A 209 -0.92 6.75 -29.10
C GLY A 209 -0.28 7.31 -27.83
N PHE A 210 0.24 6.45 -26.95
CA PHE A 210 0.82 6.91 -25.67
C PHE A 210 2.15 7.63 -25.87
N THR A 211 2.24 8.85 -25.32
CA THR A 211 3.44 9.68 -25.37
C THR A 211 3.77 10.18 -23.97
N TYR A 212 4.96 9.85 -23.49
CA TYR A 212 5.40 10.27 -22.15
C TYR A 212 6.93 10.31 -22.04
N ARG A 213 7.44 11.27 -21.27
CA ARG A 213 8.87 11.41 -20.95
C ARG A 213 9.03 11.26 -19.44
N PHE A 214 9.72 10.21 -19.03
CA PHE A 214 10.01 9.95 -17.62
C PHE A 214 11.09 10.90 -17.10
N ARG A 215 10.85 11.46 -15.92
CA ARG A 215 11.83 12.28 -15.19
C ARG A 215 12.51 11.47 -14.09
N LYS A 216 13.64 11.98 -13.62
CA LYS A 216 14.44 11.35 -12.57
C LYS A 216 13.64 11.27 -11.27
N GLY A 217 13.57 10.06 -10.71
CA GLY A 217 12.90 9.83 -9.43
C GLY A 217 11.38 9.78 -9.53
N GLU A 218 10.80 9.78 -10.74
CA GLU A 218 9.34 9.67 -10.88
C GLU A 218 8.84 8.32 -10.37
N ARG A 219 7.75 8.38 -9.60
CA ARG A 219 7.04 7.24 -9.05
C ARG A 219 5.63 7.22 -9.60
N ILE A 220 5.37 6.27 -10.49
CA ILE A 220 4.15 6.20 -11.27
C ILE A 220 3.43 4.88 -11.02
N GLY A 221 2.16 4.96 -10.68
CA GLY A 221 1.27 3.82 -10.54
C GLY A 221 0.44 3.64 -11.81
N ILE A 222 0.14 2.41 -12.18
CA ILE A 222 -0.72 2.10 -13.32
C ILE A 222 -2.03 1.56 -12.78
N PHE A 223 -3.10 2.29 -13.06
CA PHE A 223 -4.46 1.97 -12.68
C PHE A 223 -5.27 1.55 -13.92
N GLY A 224 -6.13 0.56 -13.76
CA GLY A 224 -7.07 0.15 -14.80
C GLY A 224 -7.75 -1.17 -14.48
N ASN A 225 -8.89 -1.43 -15.10
CA ASN A 225 -9.61 -2.69 -14.96
C ASN A 225 -8.77 -3.86 -15.50
N ASN A 226 -9.13 -5.09 -15.14
CA ASN A 226 -8.47 -6.27 -15.69
C ASN A 226 -8.68 -6.35 -17.20
N GLY A 227 -7.63 -6.67 -17.95
CA GLY A 227 -7.67 -6.75 -19.41
C GLY A 227 -7.48 -5.43 -20.16
N THR A 228 -7.30 -4.29 -19.47
CA THR A 228 -7.08 -2.97 -20.10
C THR A 228 -5.67 -2.77 -20.70
N GLY A 229 -4.76 -3.73 -20.52
CA GLY A 229 -3.40 -3.66 -21.09
C GLY A 229 -2.30 -3.18 -20.15
N LYS A 230 -2.49 -3.20 -18.82
CA LYS A 230 -1.47 -2.78 -17.82
C LYS A 230 -0.11 -3.47 -18.03
N THR A 231 -0.11 -4.81 -18.05
CA THR A 231 1.08 -5.62 -18.35
C THR A 231 1.60 -5.38 -19.77
N THR A 232 0.73 -5.11 -20.74
CA THR A 232 1.16 -4.75 -22.11
C THR A 232 1.94 -3.43 -22.09
N LEU A 233 1.50 -2.41 -21.35
CA LEU A 233 2.21 -1.13 -21.24
C LEU A 233 3.59 -1.33 -20.63
N LEU A 234 3.69 -2.10 -19.55
CA LEU A 234 4.97 -2.42 -18.92
C LEU A 234 5.93 -3.13 -19.88
N ASN A 235 5.42 -4.10 -20.64
CA ASN A 235 6.21 -4.84 -21.61
C ASN A 235 6.68 -3.97 -22.80
N LEU A 236 5.89 -2.98 -23.20
CA LEU A 236 6.31 -2.01 -24.21
C LEU A 236 7.39 -1.08 -23.65
N LEU A 237 7.20 -0.53 -22.45
CA LEU A 237 8.15 0.39 -21.80
C LEU A 237 9.51 -0.26 -21.53
N THR A 238 9.52 -1.56 -21.21
CA THR A 238 10.74 -2.35 -20.99
C THR A 238 11.33 -2.94 -22.27
N GLU A 239 10.72 -2.67 -23.43
CA GLU A 239 11.10 -3.21 -24.75
C GLU A 239 11.05 -4.75 -24.84
N THR A 240 10.33 -5.40 -23.91
CA THR A 240 10.10 -6.86 -23.91
C THR A 240 9.22 -7.29 -25.09
N ILE A 241 8.29 -6.41 -25.50
CA ILE A 241 7.42 -6.61 -26.66
C ILE A 241 7.58 -5.41 -27.60
N PRO A 242 7.61 -5.62 -28.94
CA PRO A 242 7.68 -4.52 -29.88
C PRO A 242 6.37 -3.75 -29.98
N CYS A 243 6.49 -2.43 -30.19
CA CYS A 243 5.39 -1.55 -30.53
C CYS A 243 4.87 -1.87 -31.95
N SER A 244 3.57 -1.75 -32.18
CA SER A 244 3.00 -1.83 -33.53
C SER A 244 3.25 -0.53 -34.31
N SER A 245 3.23 0.62 -33.62
CA SER A 245 3.68 1.92 -34.13
C SER A 245 4.21 2.79 -32.99
N GLY A 246 4.94 3.86 -33.34
CA GLY A 246 5.66 4.70 -32.37
C GLY A 246 7.05 4.15 -32.03
N ARG A 247 7.67 4.71 -30.99
CA ARG A 247 8.98 4.24 -30.50
C ARG A 247 9.14 4.45 -29.00
N VAL A 248 9.89 3.55 -28.38
CA VAL A 248 10.44 3.72 -27.03
C VAL A 248 11.92 4.01 -27.17
N ALA A 249 12.40 5.03 -26.48
CA ALA A 249 13.79 5.45 -26.50
C ALA A 249 14.35 5.47 -25.07
N ARG A 250 15.03 4.39 -24.71
CA ARG A 250 15.77 4.23 -23.46
C ARG A 250 17.05 5.10 -23.44
N GLY A 251 17.39 5.64 -22.27
CA GLY A 251 18.68 6.29 -22.04
C GLY A 251 19.82 5.29 -21.80
N ASP A 252 21.05 5.63 -22.21
CA ASP A 252 22.21 4.72 -22.17
C ASP A 252 22.53 4.22 -20.75
N ASN A 253 22.28 5.04 -19.72
CA ASN A 253 22.54 4.70 -18.33
C ASN A 253 21.33 4.07 -17.61
N THR A 254 20.20 3.90 -18.28
CA THR A 254 18.99 3.31 -17.69
C THR A 254 19.16 1.80 -17.60
N VAL A 255 18.97 1.23 -16.41
CA VAL A 255 19.02 -0.21 -16.10
C VAL A 255 17.67 -0.59 -15.51
N PHE A 256 16.89 -1.35 -16.27
CA PHE A 256 15.59 -1.86 -15.84
C PHE A 256 15.75 -3.04 -14.89
N GLY A 257 15.02 -3.01 -13.78
CA GLY A 257 14.61 -4.20 -13.06
C GLY A 257 13.12 -4.39 -13.27
N TYR A 258 12.71 -5.50 -13.90
CA TYR A 258 11.30 -5.82 -14.12
C TYR A 258 10.88 -7.03 -13.28
N PHE A 259 10.03 -6.81 -12.28
CA PHE A 259 9.33 -7.85 -11.55
C PHE A 259 8.04 -8.22 -12.31
N MET A 260 8.06 -9.36 -12.99
CA MET A 260 6.92 -9.88 -13.74
C MET A 260 5.95 -10.65 -12.82
N GLN A 261 4.66 -10.61 -13.15
CA GLN A 261 3.61 -11.31 -12.39
C GLN A 261 3.85 -12.83 -12.25
N ASN A 262 4.35 -13.46 -13.32
CA ASN A 262 4.71 -14.88 -13.38
C ASN A 262 6.17 -15.03 -13.80
N PRO A 263 7.13 -14.90 -12.87
CA PRO A 263 8.54 -14.99 -13.21
C PRO A 263 8.89 -16.44 -13.55
N ALA A 264 9.38 -16.67 -14.77
CA ALA A 264 9.99 -17.93 -15.13
C ALA A 264 11.40 -17.99 -14.52
N LEU A 265 11.52 -18.63 -13.37
CA LEU A 265 12.82 -18.97 -12.81
C LEU A 265 13.44 -20.04 -13.72
N SER A 266 14.50 -19.67 -14.44
CA SER A 266 15.33 -20.63 -15.16
C SER A 266 15.91 -21.62 -14.15
N ASP A 267 15.56 -22.89 -14.27
CA ASP A 267 16.04 -23.94 -13.37
C ASP A 267 17.55 -24.10 -13.49
N THR A 268 18.29 -23.52 -12.55
CA THR A 268 19.76 -23.54 -12.54
C THR A 268 20.32 -24.76 -11.81
N GLY A 269 19.48 -25.62 -11.21
CA GLY A 269 19.93 -26.75 -10.38
C GLY A 269 20.71 -26.34 -9.11
N GLY A 270 20.90 -25.05 -8.87
CA GLY A 270 21.63 -24.48 -7.74
C GLY A 270 20.73 -24.12 -6.56
N THR A 271 21.39 -23.71 -5.47
CA THR A 271 20.74 -23.21 -4.26
C THR A 271 20.18 -21.79 -4.45
N VAL A 272 19.29 -21.36 -3.55
CA VAL A 272 18.73 -19.99 -3.55
C VAL A 272 19.84 -18.93 -3.51
N LEU A 273 20.85 -19.11 -2.65
CA LEU A 273 21.95 -18.16 -2.52
C LEU A 273 22.83 -18.11 -3.78
N GLU A 274 23.11 -19.26 -4.39
CA GLU A 274 23.86 -19.34 -5.65
C GLU A 274 23.12 -18.66 -6.80
N TYR A 275 21.80 -18.88 -6.88
CA TYR A 275 20.95 -18.22 -7.86
C TYR A 275 21.06 -16.69 -7.75
N ILE A 276 21.01 -16.10 -6.56
CA ILE A 276 21.16 -14.64 -6.45
C ILE A 276 22.61 -14.20 -6.72
N SER A 277 23.57 -14.94 -6.19
CA SER A 277 25.00 -14.61 -6.29
C SER A 277 25.55 -14.66 -7.71
N GLU A 278 24.92 -15.40 -8.62
CA GLU A 278 25.24 -15.43 -10.05
C GLU A 278 25.21 -14.01 -10.68
N LYS A 279 24.26 -13.18 -10.25
CA LYS A 279 24.08 -11.81 -10.77
C LYS A 279 24.87 -10.78 -9.99
N ALA A 280 24.76 -10.82 -8.67
CA ALA A 280 25.51 -9.97 -7.77
C ALA A 280 25.53 -10.61 -6.37
N SER A 281 26.71 -10.64 -5.74
CA SER A 281 26.88 -11.15 -4.38
C SER A 281 26.71 -10.07 -3.31
N VAL A 282 27.00 -8.81 -3.66
CA VAL A 282 26.98 -7.67 -2.74
C VAL A 282 26.55 -6.37 -3.43
N ILE A 283 25.87 -5.49 -2.68
CA ILE A 283 25.55 -4.11 -3.05
C ILE A 283 26.21 -3.16 -2.05
N THR A 284 26.75 -2.04 -2.52
CA THR A 284 27.24 -0.95 -1.65
C THR A 284 26.11 0.01 -1.31
N MET A 285 25.85 0.20 -0.02
CA MET A 285 24.88 1.14 0.52
C MET A 285 25.39 2.60 0.46
N ALA A 286 24.50 3.57 0.71
CA ALA A 286 24.78 5.00 0.72
C ALA A 286 25.75 5.41 1.85
N ASP A 287 25.72 4.69 2.96
CA ASP A 287 26.63 4.84 4.09
C ASP A 287 28.01 4.16 3.88
N GLY A 288 28.21 3.52 2.71
CA GLY A 288 29.43 2.76 2.40
C GLY A 288 29.46 1.35 2.95
N THR A 289 28.41 0.89 3.64
CA THR A 289 28.30 -0.50 4.10
C THR A 289 28.04 -1.45 2.94
N ILE A 290 28.39 -2.72 3.12
CA ILE A 290 28.20 -3.77 2.12
C ILE A 290 26.99 -4.61 2.54
N LEU A 291 25.93 -4.60 1.72
CA LEU A 291 24.80 -5.50 1.86
C LEU A 291 25.07 -6.78 1.06
N SER A 292 25.10 -7.92 1.73
CA SER A 292 25.20 -9.24 1.09
C SER A 292 23.84 -9.78 0.66
N ALA A 293 23.83 -10.63 -0.36
CA ALA A 293 22.64 -11.35 -0.81
C ALA A 293 21.96 -12.14 0.33
N SER A 294 22.76 -12.77 1.20
CA SER A 294 22.27 -13.54 2.35
C SER A 294 21.49 -12.67 3.34
N ARG A 295 22.00 -11.47 3.67
CA ARG A 295 21.31 -10.55 4.59
C ARG A 295 20.02 -9.99 3.97
N LEU A 296 20.01 -9.75 2.66
CA LEU A 296 18.80 -9.33 1.95
C LEU A 296 17.75 -10.47 1.94
N LEU A 297 18.16 -11.71 1.70
CA LEU A 297 17.28 -12.89 1.78
C LEU A 297 16.62 -13.05 3.15
N GLU A 298 17.38 -12.88 4.23
CA GLU A 298 16.84 -12.94 5.60
C GLU A 298 15.72 -11.92 5.82
N ARG A 299 15.86 -10.71 5.27
CA ARG A 299 14.83 -9.66 5.38
C ARG A 299 13.55 -9.98 4.64
N PHE A 300 13.65 -10.65 3.51
CA PHE A 300 12.47 -11.17 2.79
C PHE A 300 11.96 -12.50 3.38
N GLY A 301 12.41 -12.90 4.57
CA GLY A 301 11.92 -14.06 5.32
C GLY A 301 12.57 -15.39 4.95
N ILE A 302 13.63 -15.39 4.12
CA ILE A 302 14.37 -16.60 3.74
C ILE A 302 15.59 -16.73 4.65
N ILE A 303 15.36 -17.34 5.82
CA ILE A 303 16.33 -17.39 6.92
C ILE A 303 17.23 -18.63 6.89
N GLY A 304 18.51 -18.44 7.23
CA GLY A 304 19.48 -19.48 7.56
C GLY A 304 19.48 -20.68 6.58
N PRO A 305 19.05 -21.90 7.00
CA PRO A 305 19.11 -23.09 6.17
C PRO A 305 18.36 -22.98 4.84
N ALA A 306 17.27 -22.20 4.78
CA ALA A 306 16.43 -22.06 3.59
C ALA A 306 17.20 -21.48 2.38
N GLN A 307 18.27 -20.71 2.63
CA GLN A 307 19.10 -20.12 1.59
C GLN A 307 19.96 -21.15 0.83
N TYR A 308 20.18 -22.31 1.43
CA TYR A 308 21.01 -23.38 0.87
C TYR A 308 20.19 -24.52 0.26
N VAL A 309 18.86 -24.38 0.25
CA VAL A 309 17.97 -25.37 -0.35
C VAL A 309 17.89 -25.14 -1.87
N PRO A 310 17.72 -26.19 -2.69
CA PRO A 310 17.52 -26.02 -4.13
C PRO A 310 16.28 -25.18 -4.47
N LEU A 311 16.41 -24.28 -5.46
CA LEU A 311 15.37 -23.33 -5.85
C LEU A 311 14.02 -24.00 -6.22
N ALA A 312 14.07 -25.20 -6.79
CA ALA A 312 12.88 -25.96 -7.21
C ALA A 312 11.97 -26.40 -6.05
N THR A 313 12.49 -26.49 -4.83
CA THR A 313 11.73 -26.95 -3.66
C THR A 313 10.87 -25.85 -3.02
N LEU A 314 11.15 -24.60 -3.33
CA LEU A 314 10.46 -23.46 -2.76
C LEU A 314 8.99 -23.39 -3.21
N SER A 315 8.14 -22.90 -2.32
CA SER A 315 6.76 -22.53 -2.65
C SER A 315 6.72 -21.41 -3.70
N GLY A 316 5.56 -21.19 -4.32
CA GLY A 316 5.39 -20.12 -5.31
C GLY A 316 5.70 -18.73 -4.75
N GLY A 317 5.22 -18.43 -3.53
CA GLY A 317 5.48 -17.16 -2.85
C GLY A 317 6.95 -16.98 -2.46
N GLU A 318 7.62 -18.04 -1.95
CA GLU A 318 9.06 -17.99 -1.68
C GLU A 318 9.88 -17.77 -2.96
N ARG A 319 9.51 -18.44 -4.06
CA ARG A 319 10.14 -18.24 -5.37
C ARG A 319 10.03 -16.80 -5.86
N LYS A 320 8.85 -16.19 -5.70
CA LYS A 320 8.64 -14.76 -6.02
C LYS A 320 9.51 -13.85 -5.16
N ARG A 321 9.64 -14.14 -3.86
CA ARG A 321 10.52 -13.39 -2.95
C ARG A 321 11.99 -13.49 -3.37
N VAL A 322 12.47 -14.69 -3.71
CA VAL A 322 13.84 -14.88 -4.25
C VAL A 322 14.04 -14.10 -5.54
N TYR A 323 13.07 -14.13 -6.44
CA TYR A 323 13.13 -13.39 -7.71
C TYR A 323 13.21 -11.88 -7.48
N LEU A 324 12.38 -11.34 -6.57
CA LEU A 324 12.43 -9.93 -6.17
C LEU A 324 13.81 -9.58 -5.61
N VAL A 325 14.34 -10.38 -4.68
CA VAL A 325 15.69 -10.17 -4.12
C VAL A 325 16.75 -10.18 -5.21
N ARG A 326 16.73 -11.16 -6.14
CA ARG A 326 17.67 -11.19 -7.28
C ARG A 326 17.59 -9.93 -8.12
N LEU A 327 16.38 -9.42 -8.37
CA LEU A 327 16.15 -8.20 -9.14
C LEU A 327 16.75 -6.97 -8.44
N LEU A 328 16.50 -6.84 -7.14
CA LEU A 328 17.04 -5.72 -6.34
C LEU A 328 18.58 -5.77 -6.27
N MET A 329 19.16 -6.98 -6.24
CA MET A 329 20.61 -7.21 -6.27
C MET A 329 21.28 -6.75 -7.57
N GLU A 330 20.56 -6.68 -8.70
CA GLU A 330 21.11 -6.13 -9.94
C GLU A 330 21.36 -4.60 -9.86
N ASN A 331 20.90 -3.94 -8.77
CA ASN A 331 20.95 -2.50 -8.54
C ASN A 331 20.42 -1.71 -9.76
N PRO A 332 19.13 -1.91 -10.12
CA PRO A 332 18.48 -1.17 -11.20
C PRO A 332 18.26 0.29 -10.79
N ASN A 333 18.15 1.18 -11.78
CA ASN A 333 17.76 2.58 -11.55
C ASN A 333 16.39 2.93 -12.16
N PHE A 334 15.76 1.96 -12.82
CA PHE A 334 14.37 2.01 -13.24
C PHE A 334 13.72 0.69 -12.83
N LEU A 335 12.81 0.72 -11.86
CA LEU A 335 12.14 -0.45 -11.33
C LEU A 335 10.71 -0.51 -11.86
N VAL A 336 10.33 -1.66 -12.41
CA VAL A 336 8.99 -1.97 -12.89
C VAL A 336 8.46 -3.13 -12.07
N LEU A 337 7.34 -2.94 -11.38
CA LEU A 337 6.70 -3.96 -10.57
C LEU A 337 5.30 -4.25 -11.10
N ASP A 338 5.09 -5.45 -11.66
CA ASP A 338 3.77 -5.89 -12.12
C ASP A 338 3.13 -6.80 -11.08
N GLU A 339 2.13 -6.27 -10.38
CA GLU A 339 1.37 -6.96 -9.34
C GLU A 339 2.26 -7.56 -8.23
N PRO A 340 3.18 -6.77 -7.62
CA PRO A 340 4.10 -7.29 -6.62
C PRO A 340 3.36 -7.77 -5.36
N THR A 341 2.21 -7.19 -5.04
CA THR A 341 1.46 -7.47 -3.81
C THR A 341 0.81 -8.85 -3.80
N ASN A 342 0.67 -9.49 -4.95
CA ASN A 342 0.11 -10.83 -5.03
C ASN A 342 1.12 -11.86 -4.52
N ASP A 343 0.67 -12.68 -3.56
CA ASP A 343 1.44 -13.76 -2.90
C ASP A 343 2.48 -13.31 -1.86
N PHE A 344 2.51 -12.03 -1.49
CA PHE A 344 3.33 -11.54 -0.39
C PHE A 344 2.49 -11.29 0.87
N ASP A 345 3.07 -11.65 2.02
CA ASP A 345 2.47 -11.37 3.31
C ASP A 345 2.68 -9.89 3.70
N ILE A 346 1.93 -9.46 4.72
CA ILE A 346 1.96 -8.09 5.24
C ILE A 346 3.38 -7.65 5.62
N TYR A 347 4.19 -8.57 6.15
CA TYR A 347 5.57 -8.31 6.57
C TYR A 347 6.49 -8.07 5.37
N THR A 348 6.46 -8.96 4.37
CA THR A 348 7.21 -8.82 3.12
C THR A 348 6.82 -7.53 2.40
N MET A 349 5.53 -7.16 2.49
CA MET A 349 5.05 -5.90 1.93
C MET A 349 5.60 -4.67 2.62
N SER A 350 5.64 -4.63 3.95
CA SER A 350 6.31 -3.54 4.67
C SER A 350 7.80 -3.43 4.31
N VAL A 351 8.50 -4.57 4.18
CA VAL A 351 9.92 -4.57 3.80
C VAL A 351 10.12 -4.01 2.38
N LEU A 352 9.25 -4.38 1.43
CA LEU A 352 9.31 -3.84 0.08
C LEU A 352 8.99 -2.34 0.05
N GLU A 353 7.97 -1.89 0.79
CA GLU A 353 7.60 -0.48 0.88
C GLU A 353 8.74 0.38 1.43
N ASP A 354 9.40 -0.08 2.49
CA ASP A 354 10.52 0.63 3.10
C ASP A 354 11.72 0.71 2.14
N PHE A 355 11.97 -0.37 1.38
CA PHE A 355 12.94 -0.34 0.29
C PHE A 355 12.56 0.69 -0.80
N LEU A 356 11.31 0.68 -1.26
CA LEU A 356 10.85 1.58 -2.32
C LEU A 356 10.83 3.05 -1.89
N SER A 357 10.56 3.33 -0.61
CA SER A 357 10.56 4.69 -0.05
C SER A 357 11.93 5.36 -0.17
N SER A 358 13.01 4.58 -0.04
CA SER A 358 14.40 5.02 -0.10
C SER A 358 15.02 4.85 -1.50
N PHE A 359 14.28 4.28 -2.45
CA PHE A 359 14.73 4.10 -3.83
C PHE A 359 14.76 5.43 -4.58
N ALA A 360 15.96 5.85 -5.00
CA ALA A 360 16.19 7.10 -5.73
C ALA A 360 16.00 6.98 -7.27
N GLY A 361 15.64 5.79 -7.76
CA GLY A 361 15.40 5.53 -9.17
C GLY A 361 14.00 5.91 -9.64
N CYS A 362 13.68 5.61 -10.88
CA CYS A 362 12.30 5.73 -11.38
C CYS A 362 11.53 4.46 -11.06
N LEU A 363 10.29 4.58 -10.61
CA LEU A 363 9.45 3.47 -10.18
C LEU A 363 8.17 3.47 -11.00
N VAL A 364 7.83 2.32 -11.59
CA VAL A 364 6.54 2.08 -12.22
C VAL A 364 5.90 0.85 -11.59
N VAL A 365 4.71 1.00 -11.01
CA VAL A 365 4.04 -0.05 -10.25
C VAL A 365 2.64 -0.31 -10.80
N VAL A 366 2.29 -1.57 -11.00
CA VAL A 366 0.91 -2.03 -11.14
C VAL A 366 0.58 -2.78 -9.86
N SER A 367 -0.44 -2.35 -9.13
CA SER A 367 -0.95 -3.09 -7.97
C SER A 367 -2.41 -2.76 -7.73
N HIS A 368 -3.12 -3.74 -7.18
CA HIS A 368 -4.47 -3.61 -6.66
C HIS A 368 -4.54 -3.32 -5.16
N ASP A 369 -3.39 -3.23 -4.46
CA ASP A 369 -3.33 -2.80 -3.07
C ASP A 369 -3.26 -1.27 -2.99
N ARG A 370 -4.31 -0.66 -2.45
CA ARG A 370 -4.43 0.80 -2.29
C ARG A 370 -3.39 1.36 -1.34
N TYR A 371 -3.15 0.68 -0.22
CA TYR A 371 -2.19 1.14 0.79
C TYR A 371 -0.77 1.15 0.20
N PHE A 372 -0.41 0.09 -0.51
CA PHE A 372 0.88 -0.01 -1.19
C PHE A 372 1.06 1.10 -2.24
N MET A 373 0.04 1.34 -3.05
CA MET A 373 0.06 2.39 -4.08
C MET A 373 0.19 3.78 -3.46
N ASP A 374 -0.62 4.11 -2.45
CA ASP A 374 -0.59 5.42 -1.79
C ASP A 374 0.75 5.71 -1.10
N ARG A 375 1.43 4.68 -0.58
CA ARG A 375 2.74 4.82 0.07
C ARG A 375 3.91 4.94 -0.92
N THR A 376 3.78 4.38 -2.13
CA THR A 376 4.92 4.22 -3.05
C THR A 376 4.85 5.11 -4.30
N VAL A 377 3.69 5.65 -4.64
CA VAL A 377 3.43 6.34 -5.91
C VAL A 377 2.96 7.77 -5.69
N GLU A 378 3.34 8.68 -6.59
CA GLU A 378 2.96 10.11 -6.55
C GLU A 378 2.02 10.51 -7.70
N SER A 379 1.96 9.70 -8.77
CA SER A 379 1.14 9.96 -9.96
C SER A 379 0.62 8.67 -10.58
N LEU A 380 -0.49 8.73 -11.29
CA LEU A 380 -1.16 7.56 -11.85
C LEU A 380 -1.32 7.67 -13.36
N PHE A 381 -1.09 6.55 -14.05
CA PHE A 381 -1.57 6.30 -15.40
C PHE A 381 -2.83 5.46 -15.35
N VAL A 382 -3.93 6.04 -15.80
CA VAL A 382 -5.24 5.40 -15.86
C VAL A 382 -5.47 4.89 -17.27
N LEU A 383 -5.57 3.57 -17.41
CA LEU A 383 -5.86 2.89 -18.66
C LEU A 383 -7.37 2.76 -18.87
N GLY A 384 -7.86 3.33 -19.97
CA GLY A 384 -9.21 3.13 -20.47
C GLY A 384 -9.37 1.80 -21.18
N SER A 385 -10.62 1.34 -21.32
CA SER A 385 -10.95 0.15 -22.11
C SER A 385 -10.75 0.34 -23.62
N ASP A 386 -10.67 1.58 -24.08
CA ASP A 386 -10.42 1.99 -25.46
C ASP A 386 -8.92 2.08 -25.82
N GLY A 387 -8.05 1.66 -24.90
CA GLY A 387 -6.59 1.74 -25.04
C GLY A 387 -6.01 3.14 -24.82
N SER A 388 -6.84 4.11 -24.42
CA SER A 388 -6.36 5.44 -24.02
C SER A 388 -5.67 5.39 -22.65
N ILE A 389 -4.65 6.22 -22.47
CA ILE A 389 -3.95 6.37 -21.20
C ILE A 389 -4.02 7.83 -20.78
N SER A 390 -4.60 8.08 -19.61
CA SER A 390 -4.69 9.41 -19.01
C SER A 390 -3.82 9.49 -17.76
N GLY A 391 -3.28 10.69 -17.49
CA GLY A 391 -2.49 10.95 -16.29
C GLY A 391 -3.32 11.59 -15.19
N PHE A 392 -3.12 11.17 -13.96
CA PHE A 392 -3.67 11.80 -12.76
C PHE A 392 -2.54 12.08 -11.78
N ALA A 393 -2.45 13.32 -11.29
CA ALA A 393 -1.48 13.70 -10.27
C ALA A 393 -2.17 13.64 -8.90
N GLY A 394 -1.73 12.71 -8.05
CA GLY A 394 -2.37 12.44 -6.77
C GLY A 394 -2.32 10.96 -6.40
N SER A 395 -2.79 10.67 -5.19
CA SER A 395 -2.83 9.31 -4.63
C SER A 395 -3.91 8.43 -5.28
N CYS A 396 -3.82 7.12 -5.07
CA CYS A 396 -4.85 6.18 -5.54
C CYS A 396 -6.19 6.45 -4.85
N SER A 397 -6.16 6.77 -3.56
CA SER A 397 -7.34 7.09 -2.78
C SER A 397 -8.04 8.38 -3.28
N GLU A 398 -7.29 9.43 -3.61
CA GLU A 398 -7.83 10.65 -4.21
C GLU A 398 -8.51 10.38 -5.56
N TYR A 399 -7.89 9.55 -6.40
CA TYR A 399 -8.46 9.18 -7.68
C TYR A 399 -9.79 8.41 -7.54
N LEU A 400 -9.88 7.49 -6.59
CA LEU A 400 -11.11 6.75 -6.30
C LEU A 400 -12.21 7.69 -5.76
N ALA A 401 -11.87 8.63 -4.89
CA ALA A 401 -12.81 9.65 -4.41
C ALA A 401 -13.35 10.50 -5.57
N PHE A 402 -12.46 10.96 -6.46
CA PHE A 402 -12.84 11.69 -7.67
C PHE A 402 -13.79 10.90 -8.58
N LEU A 403 -13.59 9.58 -8.73
CA LEU A 403 -14.51 8.72 -9.47
C LEU A 403 -15.88 8.61 -8.79
N SER A 404 -15.91 8.53 -7.46
CA SER A 404 -17.16 8.41 -6.70
C SER A 404 -18.01 9.68 -6.76
N ASP A 405 -17.39 10.87 -6.69
CA ASP A 405 -18.10 12.14 -6.77
C ASP A 405 -18.64 12.42 -8.18
N ASN A 406 -17.89 12.04 -9.22
CA ASN A 406 -18.37 12.14 -10.60
C ASN A 406 -19.41 11.07 -10.98
N ARG A 407 -19.59 10.02 -10.15
CA ARG A 407 -20.60 8.97 -10.33
C ARG A 407 -21.91 9.26 -9.59
N LYS A 408 -22.00 10.33 -8.78
CA LYS A 408 -23.30 10.77 -8.24
C LYS A 408 -24.24 11.05 -9.42
N PRO A 409 -25.44 10.42 -9.46
CA PRO A 409 -26.34 10.60 -10.58
C PRO A 409 -26.68 12.08 -10.68
N VAL A 410 -26.36 12.67 -11.83
CA VAL A 410 -26.97 13.93 -12.25
C VAL A 410 -28.47 13.65 -12.27
N GLU A 411 -29.21 14.29 -11.36
CA GLU A 411 -30.68 14.29 -11.40
C GLU A 411 -31.13 14.58 -12.84
N PRO A 412 -32.19 13.92 -13.34
CA PRO A 412 -32.58 14.03 -14.73
C PRO A 412 -32.95 15.49 -15.01
N ALA A 413 -32.04 16.20 -15.69
CA ALA A 413 -32.25 17.56 -16.11
C ALA A 413 -33.37 17.58 -17.15
N ASP A 414 -34.50 18.11 -16.71
CA ASP A 414 -35.68 18.32 -17.52
C ASP A 414 -35.36 19.21 -18.72
N THR A 415 -35.75 18.71 -19.89
CA THR A 415 -36.03 19.41 -21.16
C THR A 415 -35.17 20.62 -21.59
N ALA A 416 -34.25 20.31 -22.52
CA ALA A 416 -33.87 21.07 -23.72
C ALA A 416 -34.21 22.58 -23.79
N LYS A 417 -33.17 23.42 -23.85
CA LYS A 417 -33.06 24.59 -24.74
C LYS A 417 -31.58 25.02 -24.94
N PRO A 418 -31.26 25.73 -26.03
CA PRO A 418 -30.09 25.45 -26.86
C PRO A 418 -28.80 26.12 -26.40
N VAL A 419 -27.73 25.50 -26.87
CA VAL A 419 -26.30 25.87 -26.79
C VAL A 419 -26.04 27.38 -26.87
N PRO A 420 -25.30 27.97 -25.90
CA PRO A 420 -24.50 29.13 -26.16
C PRO A 420 -23.08 28.70 -26.54
N VAL A 421 -22.70 29.09 -27.76
CA VAL A 421 -21.34 29.02 -28.28
C VAL A 421 -20.45 30.06 -27.56
N LYS A 422 -19.27 29.61 -27.11
CA LYS A 422 -18.06 30.31 -26.62
C LYS A 422 -17.92 30.62 -25.12
N SER A 423 -16.95 29.93 -24.50
CA SER A 423 -16.04 30.46 -23.46
C SER A 423 -14.63 29.93 -23.80
N ARG A 424 -13.78 30.67 -24.51
CA ARG A 424 -12.80 31.63 -23.97
C ARG A 424 -12.21 31.15 -22.63
N SER A 425 -10.95 30.74 -22.67
CA SER A 425 -10.12 30.40 -21.52
C SER A 425 -10.18 31.50 -20.45
N GLU A 426 -10.63 31.14 -19.25
CA GLU A 426 -10.46 31.98 -18.07
C GLU A 426 -8.97 32.03 -17.72
N LYS A 427 -8.41 33.24 -17.74
CA LYS A 427 -7.11 33.52 -17.12
C LYS A 427 -7.23 33.36 -15.61
N PRO A 428 -6.16 32.98 -14.89
CA PRO A 428 -6.18 32.93 -13.43
C PRO A 428 -6.59 34.31 -12.88
N LYS A 429 -7.58 34.31 -11.98
CA LYS A 429 -8.02 35.52 -11.29
C LYS A 429 -6.92 35.96 -10.33
N LYS A 430 -6.23 37.04 -10.69
CA LYS A 430 -5.29 37.73 -9.80
C LYS A 430 -6.04 38.43 -8.67
N ARG A 431 -5.48 38.40 -7.47
CA ARG A 431 -5.97 39.15 -6.31
C ARG A 431 -6.11 40.63 -6.66
N SER A 432 -7.23 41.23 -6.29
CA SER A 432 -7.42 42.68 -6.29
C SER A 432 -6.47 43.34 -5.29
N PHE A 433 -6.10 44.61 -5.50
CA PHE A 433 -5.27 45.38 -4.54
C PHE A 433 -5.85 45.38 -3.11
N LYS A 434 -7.18 45.31 -2.97
CA LYS A 434 -7.84 45.19 -1.66
C LYS A 434 -7.68 43.79 -1.05
N GLU A 435 -7.72 42.75 -1.87
CA GLU A 435 -7.58 41.33 -1.46
C GLU A 435 -6.13 40.98 -1.13
N GLN A 436 -5.17 41.61 -1.82
CA GLN A 436 -3.75 41.49 -1.48
C GLN A 436 -3.48 42.07 -0.08
N LYS A 437 -4.00 43.27 0.18
CA LYS A 437 -3.86 43.90 1.49
C LYS A 437 -4.57 43.08 2.58
N GLU A 438 -5.77 42.55 2.29
CA GLU A 438 -6.47 41.65 3.20
C GLU A 438 -5.65 40.39 3.52
N PHE A 439 -5.02 39.77 2.52
CA PHE A 439 -4.15 38.60 2.71
C PHE A 439 -2.93 38.91 3.59
N ASP A 440 -2.33 40.10 3.45
CA ASP A 440 -1.18 40.49 4.27
C ASP A 440 -1.54 40.71 5.76
N PHE A 441 -2.79 41.09 6.06
CA PHE A 441 -3.24 41.35 7.44
C PHE A 441 -3.96 40.17 8.10
N ILE A 442 -4.58 39.28 7.33
CA ILE A 442 -5.38 38.19 7.88
C ILE A 442 -4.52 37.19 8.67
N GLU A 443 -3.25 37.03 8.30
CA GLU A 443 -2.29 36.17 9.02
C GLU A 443 -1.95 36.73 10.40
N GLU A 444 -1.74 38.05 10.51
CA GLU A 444 -1.56 38.71 11.81
C GLU A 444 -2.83 38.63 12.67
N GLU A 445 -4.01 38.79 12.09
CA GLU A 445 -5.28 38.67 12.81
C GLU A 445 -5.50 37.25 13.37
N ILE A 446 -5.24 36.22 12.58
CA ILE A 446 -5.32 34.81 13.02
C ILE A 446 -4.38 34.57 14.19
N LEU A 447 -3.12 34.99 14.09
CA LEU A 447 -2.13 34.84 15.16
C LEU A 447 -2.55 35.55 16.46
N THR A 448 -3.16 36.74 16.36
CA THR A 448 -3.66 37.44 17.55
C THR A 448 -4.84 36.74 18.20
N MET A 449 -5.77 36.19 17.40
CA MET A 449 -6.93 35.46 17.90
C MET A 449 -6.54 34.10 18.51
N GLU A 450 -5.54 33.43 17.95
CA GLU A 450 -4.99 32.19 18.52
C GLU A 450 -4.32 32.44 19.88
N ALA A 451 -3.56 33.53 20.00
CA ALA A 451 -2.98 33.92 21.29
C ALA A 451 -4.06 34.27 22.34
N GLU A 452 -5.17 34.89 21.93
CA GLU A 452 -6.31 35.17 22.82
C GLU A 452 -7.03 33.87 23.25
N LYS A 453 -7.21 32.94 22.32
CA LYS A 453 -7.77 31.61 22.60
C LYS A 453 -6.91 30.85 23.61
N ASP A 454 -5.59 30.80 23.40
CA ASP A 454 -4.65 30.13 24.31
C ASP A 454 -4.69 30.77 25.72
N ALA A 455 -4.81 32.09 25.81
CA ALA A 455 -4.96 32.78 27.10
C ALA A 455 -6.27 32.43 27.82
N LEU A 456 -7.38 32.26 27.09
CA LEU A 456 -8.66 31.85 27.65
C LEU A 456 -8.66 30.37 28.08
N GLU A 457 -8.02 29.48 27.32
CA GLU A 457 -7.82 28.07 27.71
C GLU A 457 -6.92 27.92 28.95
N ALA A 458 -5.87 28.75 29.05
CA ALA A 458 -5.02 28.83 30.23
C ALA A 458 -5.81 29.30 31.48
N ARG A 459 -6.74 30.25 31.31
CA ARG A 459 -7.63 30.68 32.40
C ARG A 459 -8.59 29.57 32.82
N LEU A 460 -9.16 28.83 31.86
CA LEU A 460 -10.05 27.69 32.13
C LEU A 460 -9.34 26.58 32.93
N SER A 461 -8.06 26.34 32.65
CA SER A 461 -7.24 25.33 33.33
C SER A 461 -6.65 25.79 34.68
N SER A 462 -6.74 27.09 35.02
CA SER A 462 -6.15 27.67 36.23
C SER A 462 -6.93 27.40 37.54
N GLY A 463 -8.05 26.68 37.48
CA GLY A 463 -8.82 26.26 38.66
C GLY A 463 -9.82 27.30 39.19
N GLU A 464 -10.34 28.17 38.31
CA GLU A 464 -11.36 29.16 38.64
C GLU A 464 -12.69 28.48 39.04
N SER A 465 -13.26 28.85 40.19
CA SER A 465 -14.38 28.11 40.83
C SER A 465 -15.74 28.79 40.69
N ASP A 466 -15.80 29.95 40.02
CA ASP A 466 -17.05 30.66 39.78
C ASP A 466 -17.73 30.16 38.50
N HIS A 467 -18.86 29.49 38.67
CA HIS A 467 -19.60 28.83 37.61
C HIS A 467 -20.14 29.79 36.53
N ARG A 468 -20.28 31.09 36.86
CA ARG A 468 -20.69 32.13 35.90
C ARG A 468 -19.53 32.54 35.00
N VAL A 469 -18.34 32.73 35.58
CA VAL A 469 -17.13 33.12 34.85
C VAL A 469 -16.68 32.01 33.90
N LEU A 470 -16.80 30.74 34.32
CA LEU A 470 -16.53 29.59 33.45
C LEU A 470 -17.47 29.51 32.24
N ALA A 471 -18.75 29.87 32.41
CA ALA A 471 -19.72 29.89 31.33
C ALA A 471 -19.44 31.03 30.32
N GLU A 472 -19.03 32.20 30.80
CA GLU A 472 -18.59 33.32 29.95
C GLU A 472 -17.33 32.96 29.15
N ILE A 473 -16.31 32.39 29.80
CA ILE A 473 -15.08 31.95 29.13
C ILE A 473 -15.37 30.86 28.08
N SER A 474 -16.24 29.90 28.39
CA SER A 474 -16.62 28.86 27.43
C SER A 474 -17.38 29.43 26.23
N SER A 475 -18.23 30.43 26.44
CA SER A 475 -18.93 31.12 25.36
C SER A 475 -17.95 31.90 24.47
N ASP A 476 -16.99 32.61 25.08
CA ASP A 476 -15.97 33.36 24.35
C ASP A 476 -15.02 32.46 23.56
N LEU A 477 -14.62 31.32 24.12
CA LEU A 477 -13.82 30.31 23.41
C LEU A 477 -14.55 29.76 22.18
N THR A 478 -15.86 29.50 22.30
CA THR A 478 -16.67 29.02 21.18
C THR A 478 -16.77 30.08 20.08
N ARG A 479 -16.95 31.35 20.47
CA ARG A 479 -17.01 32.49 19.55
C ARG A 479 -15.68 32.70 18.82
N ILE A 480 -14.57 32.80 19.56
CA ILE A 480 -13.23 33.04 18.99
C ILE A 480 -12.81 31.87 18.09
N SER A 481 -13.11 30.63 18.48
CA SER A 481 -12.81 29.46 17.64
C SER A 481 -13.56 29.49 16.31
N ALA A 482 -14.82 29.92 16.31
CA ALA A 482 -15.61 30.07 15.07
C ALA A 482 -15.08 31.22 14.19
N GLU A 483 -14.68 32.35 14.79
CA GLU A 483 -14.08 33.49 14.07
C GLU A 483 -12.73 33.11 13.42
N ILE A 484 -11.89 32.34 14.13
CA ILE A 484 -10.63 31.79 13.60
C ILE A 484 -10.90 30.89 12.39
N GLU A 485 -11.88 29.97 12.48
CA GLU A 485 -12.22 29.06 11.39
C GLU A 485 -12.71 29.82 10.13
N GLU A 486 -13.51 30.87 10.31
CA GLU A 486 -13.95 31.74 9.22
C GLU A 486 -12.78 32.48 8.56
N LYS A 487 -11.83 32.98 9.36
CA LYS A 487 -10.61 33.64 8.88
C LYS A 487 -9.69 32.67 8.14
N TYR A 488 -9.55 31.42 8.59
CA TYR A 488 -8.80 30.39 7.87
C TYR A 488 -9.43 30.07 6.50
N ARG A 489 -10.76 29.91 6.42
CA ARG A 489 -11.46 29.71 5.13
C ARG A 489 -11.25 30.89 4.19
N ARG A 490 -11.23 32.11 4.73
CA ARG A 490 -10.98 33.33 3.96
C ARG A 490 -9.53 33.42 3.50
N TRP A 491 -8.57 33.06 4.34
CA TRP A 491 -7.15 32.97 3.98
C TRP A 491 -6.91 31.91 2.90
N GLU A 492 -7.53 30.75 3.00
CA GLU A 492 -7.45 29.67 2.00
C GLU A 492 -8.01 30.12 0.64
N TYR A 493 -9.16 30.82 0.66
CA TYR A 493 -9.73 31.43 -0.55
C TYR A 493 -8.78 32.44 -1.20
N LEU A 494 -8.20 33.34 -0.40
CA LEU A 494 -7.23 34.33 -0.89
C LEU A 494 -5.94 33.66 -1.38
N SER A 495 -5.46 32.63 -0.69
CA SER A 495 -4.27 31.85 -1.04
C SER A 495 -4.38 31.25 -2.45
N ASN A 496 -5.56 30.71 -2.78
CA ASN A 496 -5.86 30.08 -4.06
C ASN A 496 -6.06 31.06 -5.23
N LEU A 497 -6.14 32.36 -4.99
CA LEU A 497 -6.12 33.40 -6.03
C LEU A 497 -4.67 33.77 -6.35
N CYS A 498 -4.12 33.30 -7.48
CA CYS A 498 -2.76 33.62 -7.96
C CYS A 498 -2.67 34.96 -8.67
#